data_AF-A0A2N1BV30-F1
#
_entry.id   AF-A0A2N1BV30-F1
#
_cell.length_a   1.000
_cell.length_b   1.000
_cell.length_c   1.000
_cell.angle_alpha   90.00
_cell.angle_beta   90.00
_cell.angle_gamma   90.00
#
_symmetry.space_group_name_H-M   'P 1'
#
loop_
_entity.id
_entity.type
_entity.pdbx_description
1 polymer ?
#
loop_
_entity_poly.entity_id
_entity_poly.type
_entity_poly.pdbx_seq_one_letter_code
_entity_poly.pdbx_strand_id
1 'polypeptide(L)'
;MKEVFFFDSMLTPKIITFVYWLMLLGALFSALAVRYTQGEDGNLTGCAIIVFGAIGSRIWCELLIVLFKINENLQKIANKSE
;
A
#
# COMPACT_ATOMS: atom_id res chain seq x y z
N MET A 1 -17.36 -18.07 10.88
CA MET A 1 -16.40 -17.01 11.28
C MET A 1 -15.00 -17.57 11.53
N LYS A 2 -14.42 -18.27 10.55
CA LYS A 2 -13.03 -18.78 10.63
C LYS A 2 -12.37 -18.95 9.24
N GLU A 3 -12.94 -18.27 8.25
CA GLU A 3 -12.56 -18.38 6.83
C GLU A 3 -12.10 -17.01 6.29
N VAL A 4 -12.18 -15.95 7.11
CA VAL A 4 -11.62 -14.61 6.78
C VAL A 4 -10.13 -14.55 7.13
N PHE A 5 -9.63 -15.56 7.86
CA PHE A 5 -8.23 -15.72 8.25
C PHE A 5 -7.45 -16.71 7.38
N PHE A 6 -8.11 -17.39 6.44
CA PHE A 6 -7.42 -18.16 5.41
C PHE A 6 -6.93 -17.19 4.33
N PHE A 7 -5.76 -16.63 4.62
CA PHE A 7 -4.79 -16.02 3.71
C PHE A 7 -4.31 -17.01 2.62
N ASP A 8 -5.21 -17.84 2.08
CA ASP A 8 -4.83 -19.14 1.53
C ASP A 8 -4.90 -19.23 0.00
N SER A 9 -5.57 -18.31 -0.68
CA SER A 9 -5.46 -18.28 -2.13
C SER A 9 -6.00 -16.98 -2.70
N MET A 10 -5.18 -16.31 -3.50
CA MET A 10 -5.59 -15.29 -4.49
C MET A 10 -6.05 -13.92 -3.99
N LEU A 11 -6.28 -13.70 -2.69
CA LEU A 11 -6.78 -12.41 -2.18
C LEU A 11 -5.70 -11.35 -1.96
N THR A 12 -4.44 -11.75 -1.79
CA THR A 12 -3.40 -10.83 -1.32
C THR A 12 -3.06 -9.67 -2.26
N PRO A 13 -2.93 -9.85 -3.59
CA PRO A 13 -2.66 -8.69 -4.46
C PRO A 13 -3.84 -7.71 -4.47
N LYS A 14 -5.08 -8.20 -4.42
CA LYS A 14 -6.30 -7.38 -4.44
C LYS A 14 -6.46 -6.56 -3.15
N ILE A 15 -6.16 -7.16 -1.99
CA ILE A 15 -6.11 -6.45 -0.70
C ILE A 15 -5.02 -5.38 -0.72
N ILE A 16 -3.83 -5.66 -1.25
CA ILE A 16 -2.76 -4.65 -1.29
C ILE A 16 -3.13 -3.50 -2.22
N THR A 17 -3.82 -3.78 -3.34
CA THR A 17 -4.31 -2.70 -4.23
C THR A 17 -5.33 -1.80 -3.51
N PHE A 18 -6.16 -2.38 -2.65
CA PHE A 18 -7.10 -1.64 -1.79
C PHE A 18 -6.37 -0.80 -0.73
N VAL A 19 -5.36 -1.37 -0.07
CA VAL A 19 -4.51 -0.66 0.91
C VAL A 19 -3.73 0.47 0.23
N TYR A 20 -3.25 0.28 -0.99
CA TYR A 20 -2.59 1.32 -1.79
C TYR A 20 -3.51 2.52 -2.01
N TRP A 21 -4.75 2.28 -2.46
CA TRP A 21 -5.76 3.34 -2.61
C TRP A 21 -6.07 4.04 -1.29
N LEU A 22 -6.15 3.29 -0.20
CA LEU A 22 -6.36 3.84 1.15
C LEU A 22 -5.19 4.72 1.60
N MET A 23 -3.94 4.28 1.38
CA MET A 23 -2.73 5.07 1.66
C MET A 23 -2.67 6.34 0.81
N LEU A 24 -3.06 6.25 -0.47
CA LEU A 24 -3.06 7.39 -1.38
C LEU A 24 -4.11 8.42 -0.98
N LEU A 25 -5.32 7.97 -0.60
CA LEU A 25 -6.33 8.83 0.04
C LEU A 25 -5.81 9.44 1.35
N GLY A 26 -5.14 8.65 2.18
CA GLY A 26 -4.53 9.12 3.42
C GLY A 26 -3.47 10.21 3.19
N ALA A 27 -2.63 10.06 2.16
CA ALA A 27 -1.64 11.07 1.78
C ALA A 27 -2.32 12.36 1.27
N LEU A 28 -3.40 12.23 0.50
CA LEU A 28 -4.25 13.34 0.05
C LEU A 28 -4.88 14.10 1.21
N PHE A 29 -5.47 13.37 2.18
CA PHE A 29 -6.04 13.96 3.38
C PHE A 29 -4.98 14.59 4.29
N SER A 30 -3.81 13.95 4.43
CA SER A 30 -2.69 14.48 5.20
C SER A 30 -2.19 15.81 4.62
N ALA A 31 -2.10 15.91 3.30
CA ALA A 31 -1.72 17.13 2.61
C ALA A 31 -2.73 18.27 2.81
N LEU A 32 -4.03 17.97 2.72
CA LEU A 32 -5.10 18.92 3.02
C LEU A 32 -5.06 19.35 4.49
N ALA A 33 -4.87 18.41 5.42
CA ALA A 33 -4.79 18.69 6.85
C ALA A 33 -3.61 19.61 7.21
N VAL A 34 -2.43 19.37 6.62
CA VAL A 34 -1.24 20.23 6.81
C VAL A 34 -1.48 21.66 6.33
N ARG A 35 -2.27 21.83 5.26
CA ARG A 35 -2.66 23.15 4.76
C ARG A 35 -3.59 23.89 5.73
N TYR A 36 -4.45 23.17 6.45
CA TYR A 36 -5.31 23.76 7.48
C TYR A 36 -4.57 24.05 8.79
N THR A 37 -3.55 23.26 9.16
CA THR A 37 -2.86 23.41 10.45
C THR A 37 -1.70 24.41 10.43
N GLN A 38 -0.98 24.55 9.32
CA GLN A 38 0.25 25.36 9.25
C GLN A 38 0.16 26.63 8.39
N GLY A 39 -0.99 26.95 7.78
CA GLY A 39 -1.18 28.20 7.02
C GLY A 39 -0.20 28.37 5.85
N GLU A 40 0.33 29.59 5.64
CA GLU A 40 1.24 29.92 4.52
C GLU A 40 2.61 29.23 4.63
N ASP A 41 3.14 29.02 5.84
CA ASP A 41 4.40 28.30 6.07
C ASP A 41 4.27 26.78 5.86
N GLY A 42 3.05 26.25 5.94
CA GLY A 42 2.74 24.84 5.69
C GLY A 42 2.92 24.38 4.25
N ASN A 43 3.14 25.29 3.30
CA ASN A 43 3.13 24.98 1.88
C ASN A 43 4.34 24.13 1.45
N LEU A 44 5.53 24.41 2.01
CA LEU A 44 6.74 23.65 1.72
C LEU A 44 6.67 22.24 2.33
N THR A 45 6.22 22.17 3.59
CA THR A 45 6.07 20.92 4.34
C THR A 45 4.97 20.04 3.75
N GLY A 46 3.85 20.63 3.32
CA GLY A 46 2.76 19.94 2.62
C GLY A 46 3.20 19.36 1.27
N CYS A 47 3.97 20.12 0.47
CA CYS A 47 4.57 19.61 -0.77
C CYS A 47 5.52 18.43 -0.50
N ALA A 48 6.39 18.53 0.51
CA ALA A 48 7.29 17.45 0.87
C ALA A 48 6.51 16.18 1.30
N ILE A 49 5.45 16.33 2.09
CA ILE A 49 4.60 15.22 2.55
C ILE A 49 3.85 14.55 1.39
N ILE A 50 3.34 15.32 0.41
CA ILE A 50 2.71 14.74 -0.79
C ILE A 50 3.73 13.95 -1.59
N VAL A 51 4.90 14.53 -1.86
CA VAL A 51 5.91 13.91 -2.71
C VAL A 51 6.48 12.65 -2.03
N PHE A 52 6.94 12.75 -0.78
CA PHE A 52 7.47 11.60 -0.05
C PHE A 52 6.38 10.57 0.30
N GLY A 53 5.17 11.00 0.64
CA GLY A 53 4.05 10.11 0.93
C GLY A 53 3.56 9.34 -0.30
N ALA A 54 3.49 10.00 -1.46
CA ALA A 54 3.13 9.36 -2.72
C ALA A 54 4.22 8.40 -3.23
N ILE A 55 5.49 8.83 -3.20
CA ILE A 55 6.62 8.00 -3.65
C ILE A 55 6.83 6.82 -2.69
N GLY A 56 6.82 7.08 -1.38
CA GLY A 56 6.98 6.05 -0.36
C GLY A 56 5.86 5.00 -0.41
N SER A 57 4.60 5.44 -0.52
CA SER A 57 3.46 4.50 -0.64
C SER A 57 3.52 3.68 -1.94
N ARG A 58 3.97 4.27 -3.06
CA ARG A 58 4.21 3.55 -4.33
C ARG A 58 5.25 2.45 -4.17
N ILE A 59 6.44 2.81 -3.68
CA ILE A 59 7.55 1.86 -3.50
C ILE A 59 7.15 0.74 -2.54
N TRP A 60 6.54 1.10 -1.40
CA TRP A 60 6.11 0.12 -0.40
C TRP A 60 5.03 -0.83 -0.94
N CYS A 61 4.02 -0.30 -1.64
CA CYS A 61 2.96 -1.13 -2.21
C CYS A 61 3.46 -2.03 -3.34
N GLU A 62 4.34 -1.55 -4.22
CA GLU A 62 4.93 -2.39 -5.29
C GLU A 62 5.81 -3.51 -4.70
N LEU A 63 6.64 -3.21 -3.70
CA LEU A 63 7.45 -4.22 -3.01
C LEU A 63 6.59 -5.30 -2.36
N LEU A 64 5.51 -4.92 -1.68
CA LEU A 64 4.57 -5.89 -1.09
C LEU A 64 3.93 -6.77 -2.17
N ILE A 65 3.45 -6.20 -3.27
CA ILE A 65 2.86 -6.97 -4.38
C ILE A 65 3.88 -7.97 -4.94
N VAL A 66 5.13 -7.55 -5.16
CA VAL A 66 6.20 -8.41 -5.68
C VAL A 66 6.48 -9.57 -4.72
N LEU A 67 6.58 -9.30 -3.42
CA LEU A 67 6.84 -10.31 -2.39
C LEU A 67 5.75 -11.39 -2.36
N PHE A 68 4.48 -10.97 -2.43
CA PHE A 68 3.37 -11.90 -2.51
C PHE A 68 3.31 -12.67 -3.83
N LYS A 69 3.70 -12.04 -4.94
CA LYS A 69 3.81 -12.71 -6.24
C LYS A 69 4.90 -13.77 -6.25
N ILE A 70 6.02 -13.55 -5.54
CA ILE A 70 7.06 -14.55 -5.33
C ILE A 70 6.51 -15.72 -4.49
N ASN A 71 5.77 -15.42 -3.42
CA ASN A 71 5.15 -16.44 -2.57
C ASN A 71 4.15 -17.32 -3.34
N GLU A 72 3.29 -16.73 -4.19
CA GLU A 72 2.38 -17.50 -5.07
C GLU A 72 3.14 -18.40 -6.06
N ASN A 73 4.24 -17.92 -6.63
CA ASN A 73 5.05 -18.74 -7.54
C ASN A 73 5.75 -19.89 -6.80
N LEU A 74 6.24 -19.65 -5.58
CA LEU A 74 6.81 -20.70 -4.72
C LEU A 74 5.78 -21.77 -4.35
N GLN A 75 4.56 -21.38 -3.96
CA GLN A 75 3.47 -22.33 -3.70
C GLN A 75 3.08 -23.14 -4.95
N LYS A 76 3.06 -22.51 -6.13
CA LYS A 76 2.80 -23.22 -7.40
C LYS A 76 3.87 -24.26 -7.72
N ILE A 77 5.13 -23.99 -7.39
CA ILE A 77 6.22 -24.94 -7.59
C ILE A 77 6.09 -26.10 -6.59
N ALA A 78 5.82 -25.80 -5.31
CA ALA A 78 5.66 -26.81 -4.26
C ALA A 78 4.50 -27.79 -4.54
N ASN A 79 3.36 -27.31 -5.05
CA ASN A 79 2.22 -28.16 -5.39
C ASN A 79 2.35 -28.90 -6.73
N LYS A 80 3.37 -28.58 -7.55
CA LYS A 80 3.62 -29.27 -8.83
C LYS A 80 4.63 -30.43 -8.68
N SER A 81 5.19 -30.59 -7.48
CA SER A 81 6.10 -31.69 -7.11
C SER A 81 5.38 -32.92 -6.55
N GLU A 82 4.04 -32.95 -6.57
CA GLU A 82 3.22 -34.16 -6.40
C GLU A 82 2.55 -34.58 -7.71
#